data_AF-A0A353GSC5-F1
#
_entry.id   AF-A0A353GSC5-F1
#
_cell.length_a   1.000
_cell.length_b   1.000
_cell.length_c   1.000
_cell.angle_alpha   90.00
_cell.angle_beta   90.00
_cell.angle_gamma   90.00
#
_symmetry.space_group_name_H-M   'P 1'
#
loop_
_entity.id
_entity.type
_entity.pdbx_description
1 polymer ?
#
loop_
_entity_poly.entity_id
_entity_poly.type
_entity_poly.pdbx_seq_one_letter_code
_entity_poly.pdbx_strand_id
1 'polypeptide(L)'
;MPFHNKEYTIKDSKDLKIARFFIAYSNKPEMSKSFQLLSSIKQQKNLFLEFDSAFTNLPTPTEIENAAKSLLKSFQALGVKHLHQMSEAKDNRGLFGILNLNKTYTAYRIFAYIPDEMWRNSSFQAIIPRYGARYYICKESVDQDTMLEELLAGRIPEEKMQDLFDFIIYDCIDFGQMGIKTAFSKDELQLKITQ
;
A
#
# COMPACT_ATOMS: atom_id res chain seq x y z
N MET A 1 5.23 14.57 14.71
CA MET A 1 5.26 15.99 14.31
C MET A 1 4.25 16.16 13.19
N PRO A 2 3.37 17.16 13.23
CA PRO A 2 2.36 17.38 12.19
C PRO A 2 3.02 17.83 10.88
N PHE A 3 2.47 17.42 9.73
CA PHE A 3 2.91 17.94 8.43
C PHE A 3 2.51 19.40 8.28
N HIS A 4 3.41 20.22 7.74
CA HIS A 4 3.06 21.59 7.38
C HIS A 4 2.54 21.66 5.94
N ASN A 5 1.54 22.51 5.67
CA ASN A 5 0.89 22.67 4.34
C ASN A 5 1.83 22.93 3.15
N LYS A 6 3.11 23.27 3.39
CA LYS A 6 4.11 23.47 2.34
C LYS A 6 4.81 22.17 1.89
N GLU A 7 4.58 21.07 2.58
CA GLU A 7 5.31 19.81 2.39
C GLU A 7 4.55 18.81 1.51
N TYR A 8 3.26 19.05 1.23
CA TYR A 8 2.48 18.21 0.34
C TYR A 8 1.41 19.00 -0.42
N THR A 9 0.87 18.41 -1.49
CA THR A 9 -0.25 18.96 -2.26
C THR A 9 -1.31 17.89 -2.50
N ILE A 10 -2.56 18.22 -2.20
CA ILE A 10 -3.73 17.35 -2.46
C ILE A 10 -4.45 17.81 -3.73
N LYS A 11 -4.57 16.90 -4.71
CA LYS A 11 -5.33 17.11 -5.95
C LYS A 11 -6.48 16.13 -6.05
N ASP A 12 -7.60 16.59 -6.57
CA ASP A 12 -8.72 15.73 -6.94
C ASP A 12 -8.36 14.88 -8.16
N SER A 13 -8.74 13.61 -8.12
CA SER A 13 -8.61 12.70 -9.26
C SER A 13 -9.73 12.93 -10.26
N LYS A 14 -9.41 12.83 -11.55
CA LYS A 14 -10.42 12.78 -12.61
C LYS A 14 -11.07 11.40 -12.75
N ASP A 15 -10.41 10.36 -12.25
CA ASP A 15 -10.91 8.98 -12.24
C ASP A 15 -11.13 8.50 -10.81
N LEU A 16 -12.38 8.62 -10.36
CA LEU A 16 -12.81 8.24 -9.02
C LEU A 16 -12.82 6.72 -8.79
N LYS A 17 -12.70 5.91 -9.86
CA LYS A 17 -12.65 4.45 -9.71
C LYS A 17 -11.32 4.00 -9.11
N ILE A 18 -10.24 4.72 -9.42
CA ILE A 18 -8.86 4.40 -9.02
C ILE A 18 -8.52 5.08 -7.69
N ALA A 19 -8.69 6.40 -7.62
CA ALA A 19 -8.43 7.19 -6.41
C ALA A 19 -9.36 8.41 -6.42
N ARG A 20 -9.73 8.90 -5.25
CA ARG A 20 -10.44 10.18 -5.12
C ARG A 20 -9.47 11.36 -5.08
N PHE A 21 -8.36 11.19 -4.36
CA PHE A 21 -7.35 12.22 -4.20
C PHE A 21 -5.95 11.67 -4.52
N PHE A 22 -5.07 12.56 -4.96
CA PHE A 22 -3.63 12.32 -5.04
C PHE A 22 -2.91 13.27 -4.10
N ILE A 23 -1.99 12.73 -3.30
CA ILE A 23 -1.08 13.51 -2.46
C ILE A 23 0.33 13.40 -3.04
N ALA A 24 0.90 14.52 -3.47
CA ALA A 24 2.33 14.61 -3.73
C ALA A 24 3.03 15.17 -2.49
N TYR A 25 3.99 14.44 -1.93
CA TYR A 25 4.61 14.77 -0.63
C TYR A 25 6.14 14.90 -0.68
N SER A 26 6.79 14.56 -1.80
CA SER A 26 8.20 14.86 -1.98
C SER A 26 8.63 14.85 -3.45
N ASN A 27 9.48 15.82 -3.82
CA ASN A 27 10.23 15.76 -5.08
C ASN A 27 11.49 14.87 -4.95
N LYS A 28 11.84 14.48 -3.73
CA LYS A 28 12.93 13.55 -3.40
C LYS A 28 12.35 12.38 -2.58
N PRO A 29 12.08 11.22 -3.20
CA PRO A 29 11.54 10.03 -2.54
C PRO A 29 12.20 9.67 -1.20
N GLU A 30 11.48 9.88 -0.10
CA GLU A 30 11.96 9.61 1.25
C GLU A 30 10.95 8.76 2.01
N MET A 31 11.40 7.60 2.49
CA MET A 31 10.57 6.66 3.25
C MET A 31 10.00 7.28 4.53
N SER A 32 10.77 8.14 5.20
CA SER A 32 10.33 8.86 6.39
C SER A 32 9.10 9.73 6.12
N LYS A 33 9.05 10.44 4.99
CA LYS A 33 7.91 11.29 4.63
C LYS A 33 6.65 10.48 4.31
N SER A 34 6.80 9.40 3.52
CA SER A 34 5.68 8.48 3.29
C SER A 34 5.14 7.94 4.61
N PHE A 35 6.04 7.40 5.45
CA PHE A 35 5.65 6.81 6.73
C PHE A 35 4.96 7.80 7.66
N GLN A 36 5.49 9.03 7.77
CA GLN A 36 4.85 10.08 8.57
C GLN A 36 3.45 10.40 8.03
N LEU A 37 3.30 10.52 6.70
CA LEU A 37 2.02 10.90 6.09
C LEU A 37 0.97 9.79 6.30
N LEU A 38 1.37 8.54 6.06
CA LEU A 38 0.55 7.36 6.38
C LEU A 38 0.18 7.34 7.86
N SER A 39 1.12 7.64 8.76
CA SER A 39 0.88 7.70 10.21
C SER A 39 -0.15 8.77 10.58
N SER A 40 -0.07 9.96 10.00
CA SER A 40 -1.05 11.04 10.23
C SER A 40 -2.44 10.63 9.74
N ILE A 41 -2.57 10.07 8.54
CA ILE A 41 -3.87 9.66 7.98
C ILE A 41 -4.49 8.49 8.78
N LYS A 42 -3.66 7.48 9.10
CA LYS A 42 -4.03 6.28 9.88
C LYS A 42 -4.42 6.63 11.31
N GLN A 43 -3.77 7.64 11.91
CA GLN A 43 -3.89 7.95 13.34
C GLN A 43 -3.61 6.67 14.16
N GLN A 44 -4.42 6.38 15.18
CA GLN A 44 -4.27 5.21 16.05
C GLN A 44 -4.99 3.95 15.53
N LYS A 45 -5.43 3.93 14.26
CA LYS A 45 -6.22 2.81 13.72
C LYS A 45 -5.35 1.67 13.22
N ASN A 46 -5.85 0.45 13.28
CA ASN A 46 -5.17 -0.69 12.66
C ASN A 46 -5.30 -0.63 11.13
N LEU A 47 -4.41 -1.31 10.41
CA LEU A 47 -4.49 -1.40 8.96
C LEU A 47 -4.15 -2.79 8.43
N PHE A 48 -4.56 -3.05 7.20
CA PHE A 48 -3.99 -4.12 6.38
C PHE A 48 -3.03 -3.51 5.36
N LEU A 49 -1.91 -4.19 5.14
CA LEU A 49 -0.93 -3.86 4.12
C LEU A 49 -1.00 -4.93 3.05
N GLU A 50 -1.11 -4.52 1.79
CA GLU A 50 -0.97 -5.39 0.64
C GLU A 50 0.25 -5.03 -0.19
N PHE A 51 1.04 -6.05 -0.48
CA PHE A 51 2.03 -6.03 -1.54
C PHE A 51 1.55 -6.96 -2.64
N ASP A 52 1.33 -6.43 -3.83
CA ASP A 52 1.01 -7.21 -5.03
C ASP A 52 2.01 -6.85 -6.12
N SER A 53 2.58 -7.86 -6.75
CA SER A 53 3.56 -7.70 -7.84
C SER A 53 3.02 -6.81 -8.97
N ALA A 54 1.71 -6.82 -9.21
CA ALA A 54 1.05 -6.01 -10.22
C ALA A 54 1.05 -4.50 -9.93
N PHE A 55 1.24 -4.09 -8.66
CA PHE A 55 1.28 -2.67 -8.27
C PHE A 55 2.69 -2.13 -8.07
N THR A 56 3.71 -2.99 -8.19
CA THR A 56 5.09 -2.58 -7.97
C THR A 56 5.65 -1.82 -9.18
N ASN A 57 6.52 -0.85 -8.92
CA ASN A 57 7.32 -0.17 -9.96
C ASN A 57 8.69 -0.85 -10.19
N LEU A 58 8.86 -2.10 -9.72
CA LEU A 58 10.12 -2.83 -9.84
C LEU A 58 10.36 -3.30 -11.29
N PRO A 59 11.56 -3.05 -11.86
CA PRO A 59 11.77 -3.24 -13.28
C PRO A 59 11.88 -4.72 -13.69
N THR A 60 12.42 -5.60 -12.84
CA THR A 60 12.66 -7.00 -13.21
C THR A 60 11.87 -8.01 -12.35
N PRO A 61 11.58 -9.21 -12.89
CA PRO A 61 11.05 -10.34 -12.11
C PRO A 61 11.88 -10.66 -10.86
N THR A 62 13.20 -10.66 -10.97
CA THR A 62 14.11 -10.99 -9.87
C THR A 62 14.03 -9.98 -8.73
N GLU A 63 13.91 -8.69 -9.04
CA GLU A 63 13.73 -7.66 -8.01
C GLU A 63 12.37 -7.78 -7.29
N ILE A 64 11.30 -8.09 -8.02
CA ILE A 64 9.97 -8.36 -7.45
C ILE A 64 10.06 -9.53 -6.46
N GLU A 65 10.66 -10.63 -6.88
CA GLU A 65 10.81 -11.82 -6.05
C GLU A 65 11.66 -11.53 -4.80
N ASN A 66 12.77 -10.81 -4.95
CA ASN A 66 13.62 -10.42 -3.83
C ASN A 66 12.89 -9.50 -2.84
N ALA A 67 12.14 -8.52 -3.34
CA ALA A 67 11.33 -7.62 -2.51
C ALA A 67 10.26 -8.40 -1.73
N ALA A 68 9.52 -9.28 -2.40
CA ALA A 68 8.49 -10.12 -1.78
C ALA A 68 9.07 -11.03 -0.70
N LYS A 69 10.16 -11.75 -0.99
CA LYS A 69 10.82 -12.64 -0.02
C LYS A 69 11.40 -11.87 1.18
N SER A 70 12.00 -10.71 0.93
CA SER A 70 12.52 -9.85 2.00
C SER A 70 11.41 -9.36 2.91
N LEU A 71 10.27 -8.95 2.34
CA LEU A 71 9.09 -8.52 3.09
C LEU A 71 8.52 -9.66 3.94
N LEU A 72 8.32 -10.85 3.37
CA LEU A 72 7.84 -12.03 4.10
C LEU A 72 8.76 -12.41 5.27
N LYS A 73 10.09 -12.43 5.03
CA LYS A 73 11.07 -12.71 6.08
C LYS A 73 11.00 -11.67 7.20
N SER A 74 10.80 -10.40 6.85
CA SER A 74 10.67 -9.31 7.82
C SER A 74 9.38 -9.42 8.64
N PHE A 75 8.26 -9.73 8.01
CA PHE A 75 7.00 -10.01 8.71
C PHE A 75 7.12 -11.18 9.66
N GLN A 76 7.75 -12.28 9.24
CA GLN A 76 8.00 -13.42 10.11
C GLN A 76 8.88 -13.05 11.30
N ALA A 77 9.97 -12.31 11.08
CA ALA A 77 10.89 -11.90 12.14
C ALA A 77 10.26 -10.95 13.17
N LEU A 78 9.31 -10.12 12.74
CA LEU A 78 8.56 -9.19 13.60
C LEU A 78 7.29 -9.81 14.21
N GLY A 79 6.97 -11.07 13.89
CA GLY A 79 5.73 -11.71 14.34
C GLY A 79 4.45 -11.10 13.75
N VAL A 80 4.55 -10.48 12.58
CA VAL A 80 3.40 -9.87 11.87
C VAL A 80 2.54 -10.97 11.26
N LYS A 81 1.25 -10.97 11.60
CA LYS A 81 0.26 -11.87 10.99
C LYS A 81 0.09 -11.55 9.50
N HIS A 82 0.33 -12.53 8.65
CA HIS A 82 0.27 -12.36 7.20
C HIS A 82 -0.20 -13.62 6.48
N LEU A 83 -0.78 -13.43 5.29
CA LEU A 83 -1.08 -14.48 4.32
C LEU A 83 -0.49 -14.09 2.97
N HIS A 84 -0.18 -15.07 2.13
CA HIS A 84 0.30 -14.82 0.78
C HIS A 84 -0.12 -15.90 -0.20
N GLN A 85 -0.16 -15.52 -1.47
CA GLN A 85 -0.35 -16.42 -2.60
C GLN A 85 0.72 -16.15 -3.64
N MET A 86 1.15 -17.23 -4.30
CA MET A 86 2.02 -17.18 -5.46
C MET A 86 1.24 -17.66 -6.69
N SER A 87 1.48 -17.04 -7.84
CA SER A 87 0.93 -17.47 -9.12
C SER A 87 1.95 -17.29 -10.24
N GLU A 88 1.76 -17.97 -11.36
CA GLU A 88 2.54 -17.71 -12.56
C GLU A 88 1.93 -16.54 -13.32
N ALA A 89 2.75 -15.54 -13.64
CA ALA A 89 2.38 -14.40 -14.45
C ALA A 89 3.26 -14.33 -15.70
N LYS A 90 2.69 -13.84 -16.81
CA LYS A 90 3.44 -13.61 -18.05
C LYS A 90 4.24 -12.31 -17.93
N ASP A 91 5.52 -12.37 -18.27
CA ASP A 91 6.36 -11.19 -18.36
C ASP A 91 6.16 -10.51 -19.72
N ASN A 92 5.23 -9.56 -19.77
CA ASN A 92 4.95 -8.80 -20.99
C ASN A 92 5.89 -7.59 -21.17
N ARG A 93 6.96 -7.45 -20.36
CA ARG A 93 7.86 -6.27 -20.33
C ARG A 93 8.95 -6.28 -21.42
N GLY A 94 8.70 -6.93 -22.56
CA GLY A 94 9.65 -7.01 -23.67
C GLY A 94 9.96 -5.65 -24.29
N LEU A 95 11.24 -5.25 -24.25
CA LEU A 95 11.80 -4.17 -25.06
C LEU A 95 11.71 -4.54 -26.55
N PHE A 96 11.11 -3.67 -27.36
CA PHE A 96 11.18 -3.66 -28.83
C PHE A 96 11.02 -5.03 -29.52
N GLY A 97 9.80 -5.58 -29.49
CA GLY A 97 9.15 -6.28 -30.61
C GLY A 97 9.80 -7.49 -31.30
N ILE A 98 11.01 -7.97 -30.94
CA ILE A 98 11.76 -8.91 -31.79
C ILE A 98 12.05 -10.26 -31.12
N LEU A 99 11.83 -10.44 -29.81
CA LEU A 99 11.80 -11.78 -29.19
C LEU A 99 10.75 -11.87 -28.09
N ASN A 100 9.53 -12.25 -28.47
CA ASN A 100 8.52 -12.76 -27.53
C ASN A 100 8.93 -14.15 -27.02
N LEU A 101 9.96 -14.19 -26.17
CA LEU A 101 10.15 -15.33 -25.28
C LEU A 101 9.04 -15.21 -24.23
N ASN A 102 8.12 -16.18 -24.21
CA ASN A 102 7.07 -16.35 -23.20
C ASN A 102 7.68 -16.61 -21.81
N LYS A 103 8.42 -15.64 -21.27
CA LYS A 103 8.98 -15.73 -19.93
C LYS A 103 7.85 -15.56 -18.94
N THR A 104 7.67 -16.54 -18.07
CA THR A 104 6.81 -16.42 -16.91
C THR A 104 7.65 -16.03 -15.70
N TYR A 105 7.02 -15.41 -14.72
CA TYR A 105 7.61 -15.14 -13.42
C TYR A 105 6.61 -15.46 -12.31
N THR A 106 7.12 -15.69 -11.10
CA THR A 106 6.29 -15.85 -9.91
C THR A 106 5.77 -14.48 -9.47
N ALA A 107 4.48 -14.25 -9.63
CA ALA A 107 3.80 -13.12 -9.02
C ALA A 107 3.43 -13.45 -7.57
N TYR A 108 3.60 -12.46 -6.71
CA TYR A 108 3.30 -12.51 -5.29
C TYR A 108 2.15 -11.56 -4.98
N ARG A 109 1.21 -12.04 -4.17
CA ARG A 109 0.20 -11.23 -3.48
C ARG A 109 0.26 -11.54 -2.00
N ILE A 110 0.64 -10.56 -1.20
CA ILE A 110 0.91 -10.66 0.24
C ILE A 110 -0.01 -9.69 0.95
N PHE A 111 -0.71 -10.16 1.97
CA PHE A 111 -1.46 -9.33 2.90
C PHE A 111 -0.93 -9.50 4.31
N ALA A 112 -0.84 -8.41 5.05
CA ALA A 112 -0.47 -8.42 6.46
C ALA A 112 -1.43 -7.56 7.28
N TYR A 113 -1.80 -8.04 8.46
CA TYR A 113 -2.52 -7.26 9.45
C TYR A 113 -1.50 -6.54 10.35
N ILE A 114 -1.61 -5.21 10.42
CA ILE A 114 -0.68 -4.36 11.17
C ILE A 114 -1.46 -3.64 12.28
N PRO A 115 -1.36 -4.12 13.53
CA PRO A 115 -1.81 -3.39 14.70
C PRO A 115 -1.15 -2.01 14.82
N ASP A 116 -1.84 -1.05 15.42
CA ASP A 116 -1.29 0.28 15.70
C ASP A 116 0.01 0.24 16.51
N GLU A 117 0.11 -0.66 17.49
CA GLU A 117 1.33 -0.88 18.27
C GLU A 117 2.51 -1.37 17.41
N MET A 118 2.25 -2.26 16.45
CA MET A 118 3.26 -2.75 15.51
C MET A 118 3.70 -1.64 14.57
N TRP A 119 2.76 -0.82 14.08
CA TRP A 119 3.07 0.32 13.22
C TRP A 119 4.00 1.33 13.92
N ARG A 120 3.79 1.59 15.21
CA ARG A 120 4.66 2.49 16.02
C ARG A 120 6.03 1.90 16.33
N ASN A 121 6.26 0.61 16.07
CA ASN A 121 7.57 0.01 16.26
C ASN A 121 8.56 0.55 15.21
N SER A 122 9.65 1.16 15.67
CA SER A 122 10.69 1.71 14.78
C SER A 122 11.29 0.69 13.80
N SER A 123 11.35 -0.60 14.17
CA SER A 123 11.80 -1.66 13.28
C SER A 123 10.81 -1.93 12.14
N PHE A 124 9.51 -1.67 12.35
CA PHE A 124 8.50 -1.83 11.31
C PHE A 124 8.63 -0.74 10.23
N GLN A 125 8.96 0.49 10.62
CA GLN A 125 9.17 1.59 9.66
C GLN A 125 10.20 1.24 8.58
N ALA A 126 11.25 0.48 8.93
CA ALA A 126 12.31 0.10 8.00
C ALA A 126 11.88 -0.92 6.94
N ILE A 127 10.71 -1.56 7.10
CA ILE A 127 10.27 -2.67 6.25
C ILE A 127 9.04 -2.32 5.40
N ILE A 128 8.53 -1.09 5.48
CA ILE A 128 7.39 -0.68 4.62
C ILE A 128 7.80 -0.78 3.14
N PRO A 129 6.94 -1.28 2.24
CA PRO A 129 7.29 -1.42 0.85
C PRO A 129 7.57 -0.07 0.19
N ARG A 130 8.76 0.06 -0.39
CA ARG A 130 9.20 1.26 -1.11
C ARG A 130 8.57 1.40 -2.50
N TYR A 131 8.37 0.26 -3.16
CA TYR A 131 8.13 0.17 -4.59
C TYR A 131 6.66 0.04 -4.99
N GLY A 132 5.73 0.22 -4.04
CA GLY A 132 4.31 0.01 -4.26
C GLY A 132 3.69 -0.84 -3.15
N ALA A 133 2.68 -0.30 -2.48
CA ALA A 133 1.81 -1.02 -1.57
C ALA A 133 0.42 -0.38 -1.49
N ARG A 134 -0.56 -1.18 -1.09
CA ARG A 134 -1.86 -0.68 -0.63
C ARG A 134 -1.97 -0.78 0.88
N TYR A 135 -2.55 0.25 1.49
CA TYR A 135 -2.86 0.31 2.91
C TYR A 135 -4.36 0.50 3.09
N TYR A 136 -4.98 -0.41 3.83
CA TYR A 136 -6.41 -0.42 4.13
C TYR A 136 -6.61 -0.03 5.59
N ILE A 137 -6.96 1.23 5.85
CA ILE A 137 -7.16 1.74 7.21
C ILE A 137 -8.57 1.38 7.65
N CYS A 138 -8.67 0.57 8.70
CA CYS A 138 -9.91 -0.09 9.10
C CYS A 138 -10.88 0.87 9.79
N LYS A 139 -12.18 0.65 9.57
CA LYS A 139 -13.20 1.07 10.53
C LYS A 139 -13.15 0.17 11.77
N GLU A 140 -13.65 0.67 12.90
CA GLU A 140 -13.57 -0.01 14.20
C GLU A 140 -14.24 -1.40 14.23
N SER A 141 -15.18 -1.66 13.32
CA SER A 141 -15.99 -2.88 13.27
C SER A 141 -15.40 -4.04 12.44
N VAL A 142 -14.16 -3.92 11.96
CA VAL A 142 -13.56 -4.95 11.08
C VAL A 142 -12.96 -6.09 11.90
N ASP A 143 -13.49 -7.31 11.71
CA ASP A 143 -12.90 -8.54 12.22
C ASP A 143 -11.59 -8.86 11.48
N GLN A 144 -10.50 -8.89 12.24
CA GLN A 144 -9.14 -8.94 11.70
C GLN A 144 -8.79 -10.31 11.11
N ASP A 145 -9.31 -11.38 11.72
CA ASP A 145 -8.94 -12.74 11.35
C ASP A 145 -9.61 -13.11 10.03
N THR A 146 -10.91 -12.82 9.93
CA THR A 146 -11.69 -13.06 8.73
C THR A 146 -11.28 -12.13 7.58
N MET A 147 -10.96 -10.87 7.87
CA MET A 147 -10.67 -9.88 6.82
C MET A 147 -9.41 -10.19 6.00
N LEU A 148 -8.38 -10.76 6.64
CA LEU A 148 -7.14 -11.11 5.94
C LEU A 148 -7.38 -12.18 4.86
N GLU A 149 -8.21 -13.17 5.17
CA GLU A 149 -8.61 -14.23 4.22
C GLU A 149 -9.50 -13.69 3.12
N GLU A 150 -10.49 -12.86 3.46
CA GLU A 150 -11.42 -12.26 2.49
C GLU A 150 -10.72 -11.33 1.50
N LEU A 151 -9.74 -10.55 1.97
CA LEU A 151 -8.88 -9.70 1.12
C LEU A 151 -8.01 -10.53 0.16
N LEU A 152 -7.33 -11.56 0.68
CA LEU A 152 -6.50 -12.43 -0.15
C LEU A 152 -7.33 -13.19 -1.19
N ALA A 153 -8.48 -13.73 -0.78
CA ALA A 153 -9.39 -14.46 -1.66
C ALA A 153 -10.08 -13.55 -2.70
N GLY A 154 -10.00 -12.22 -2.54
CA GLY A 154 -10.66 -11.26 -3.44
C GLY A 154 -12.18 -11.35 -3.40
N ARG A 155 -12.74 -11.75 -2.25
CA ARG A 155 -14.19 -11.97 -2.08
C ARG A 155 -14.96 -10.69 -1.75
N ILE A 156 -14.26 -9.63 -1.37
CA ILE A 156 -14.85 -8.33 -1.08
C ILE A 156 -14.96 -7.55 -2.40
N PRO A 157 -16.17 -7.24 -2.87
CA PRO A 157 -16.35 -6.41 -4.06
C PRO A 157 -15.78 -5.00 -3.83
N GLU A 158 -15.23 -4.39 -4.88
CA GLU A 158 -14.59 -3.06 -4.80
C GLU A 158 -15.56 -1.98 -4.28
N GLU A 159 -16.84 -2.08 -4.62
CA GLU A 159 -17.91 -1.19 -4.14
C GLU A 159 -18.19 -1.32 -2.63
N LYS A 160 -17.84 -2.46 -2.03
CA LYS A 160 -17.99 -2.72 -0.59
C LYS A 160 -16.76 -2.33 0.22
N MET A 161 -15.63 -2.09 -0.42
CA MET A 161 -14.40 -1.71 0.29
C MET A 161 -14.56 -0.43 1.12
N GLN A 162 -15.35 0.54 0.66
CA GLN A 162 -15.62 1.80 1.40
C GLN A 162 -16.58 1.62 2.58
N ASP A 163 -17.32 0.51 2.65
CA ASP A 163 -18.13 0.17 3.82
C ASP A 163 -17.22 -0.28 4.98
N LEU A 164 -16.06 -0.88 4.66
CA LEU A 164 -15.14 -1.52 5.61
C LEU A 164 -13.93 -0.65 5.99
N PHE A 165 -13.46 0.19 5.06
CA PHE A 165 -12.25 0.97 5.23
C PHE A 165 -12.53 2.47 5.14
N ASP A 166 -11.90 3.24 6.03
CA ASP A 166 -11.91 4.70 6.00
C ASP A 166 -11.05 5.23 4.86
N PHE A 167 -9.93 4.55 4.61
CA PHE A 167 -8.97 4.89 3.58
C PHE A 167 -8.43 3.64 2.92
N ILE A 168 -8.31 3.69 1.60
CA ILE A 168 -7.48 2.78 0.82
C ILE A 168 -6.41 3.65 0.16
N ILE A 169 -5.17 3.48 0.60
CA ILE A 169 -4.04 4.30 0.17
C ILE A 169 -3.12 3.45 -0.69
N TYR A 170 -2.89 3.90 -1.90
CA TYR A 170 -1.88 3.39 -2.81
C TYR A 170 -0.65 4.27 -2.63
N ASP A 171 0.45 3.73 -2.13
CA ASP A 171 1.70 4.48 -1.99
C ASP A 171 2.80 3.86 -2.84
N CYS A 172 3.54 4.73 -3.52
CA CYS A 172 4.78 4.39 -4.18
C CYS A 172 5.82 5.45 -3.79
N ILE A 173 6.69 5.09 -2.85
CA ILE A 173 7.66 6.00 -2.23
C ILE A 173 8.58 6.58 -3.30
N ASP A 174 9.00 5.77 -4.27
CA ASP A 174 9.84 6.19 -5.39
C ASP A 174 9.22 7.27 -6.29
N PHE A 175 7.91 7.43 -6.27
CA PHE A 175 7.24 8.52 -6.97
C PHE A 175 6.94 9.72 -6.07
N GLY A 176 7.13 9.59 -4.75
CA GLY A 176 6.82 10.64 -3.77
C GLY A 176 5.33 11.04 -3.78
N GLN A 177 4.46 10.09 -4.13
CA GLN A 177 3.03 10.30 -4.34
C GLN A 177 2.19 9.15 -3.79
N MET A 178 1.00 9.48 -3.26
CA MET A 178 -0.03 8.54 -2.86
C MET A 178 -1.33 8.79 -3.62
N GLY A 179 -2.00 7.72 -4.04
CA GLY A 179 -3.41 7.73 -4.42
C GLY A 179 -4.27 7.35 -3.21
N ILE A 180 -5.35 8.09 -2.95
CA ILE A 180 -6.22 7.87 -1.80
C ILE A 180 -7.66 7.69 -2.28
N LYS A 181 -8.28 6.58 -1.90
CA LYS A 181 -9.71 6.35 -2.05
C LYS A 181 -10.38 6.40 -0.69
N THR A 182 -11.35 7.30 -0.54
CA THR A 182 -12.02 7.55 0.74
C THR A 182 -13.38 8.23 0.54
N ALA A 183 -14.30 7.99 1.49
CA ALA A 183 -15.55 8.73 1.60
C ALA A 183 -15.37 10.17 2.12
N PHE A 184 -14.29 10.44 2.86
CA PHE A 184 -14.00 11.77 3.41
C PHE A 184 -13.84 12.83 2.30
N SER A 185 -14.25 14.05 2.63
CA SER A 185 -13.99 15.24 1.83
C SER A 185 -12.50 15.61 1.86
N LYS A 186 -12.11 16.54 0.98
CA LYS A 186 -10.74 17.05 0.92
C LYS A 186 -10.34 17.75 2.23
N ASP A 187 -11.25 18.50 2.82
CA ASP A 187 -11.00 19.25 4.06
C ASP A 187 -10.84 18.31 5.26
N GLU A 188 -11.63 17.24 5.33
CA GLU A 188 -11.48 16.20 6.36
C GLU A 188 -10.16 15.43 6.21
N LEU A 189 -9.76 15.10 4.97
CA LEU A 189 -8.44 14.50 4.70
C LEU A 189 -7.31 15.45 5.12
N GLN A 190 -7.42 16.74 4.76
CA GLN A 190 -6.46 17.77 5.13
C GLN A 190 -6.32 17.89 6.65
N LEU A 191 -7.45 17.87 7.38
CA LEU A 191 -7.47 17.94 8.84
C LEU A 191 -6.78 16.73 9.48
N LYS A 192 -6.97 15.53 8.93
CA LYS A 192 -6.30 14.32 9.44
C LYS A 192 -4.79 14.35 9.26
N ILE A 193 -4.28 15.03 8.24
CA ILE A 193 -2.83 15.12 7.98
C ILE A 193 -2.15 16.13 8.93
N THR A 194 -2.87 17.17 9.34
CA THR A 194 -2.31 18.28 10.13
C THR A 194 -2.50 18.15 11.66
N GLN A 195 -3.31 17.19 12.12
CA GLN A 195 -3.45 16.81 13.53
C GLN A 195 -2.25 16.00 14.02
#